data_AF-A0A378NAM4-F1
#
_entry.id   AF-A0A378NAM4-F1
#
_cell.length_a   1.000
_cell.length_b   1.000
_cell.length_c   1.000
_cell.angle_alpha   90.00
_cell.angle_beta   90.00
_cell.angle_gamma   90.00
#
_symmetry.space_group_name_H-M   'P 1'
#
loop_
_entity.id
_entity.type
_entity.pdbx_description
1 polymer ?
#
loop_
_entity_poly.entity_id
_entity_poly.type
_entity_poly.pdbx_seq_one_letter_code
_entity_poly.pdbx_strand_id
1 'polypeptide(L)' 'MDFAAGELIAREAGAIVTNFVGGTDYLKTGNLVVGNGRVVKEILNSIQPTLTEELKA' A
#
# COMPACT_ATOMS: atom_id res chain seq x y z
N MET A 1 -2.02 7.29 13.51
CA MET A 1 -0.76 8.07 13.63
C MET A 1 0.44 7.24 13.15
N ASP A 2 0.33 5.91 13.20
CA ASP A 2 1.43 4.95 13.11
C ASP A 2 2.29 5.04 11.83
N PHE A 3 1.72 5.41 10.69
CA PHE A 3 2.45 5.46 9.41
C PHE A 3 2.40 6.82 8.70
N ALA A 4 1.73 7.84 9.26
CA ALA A 4 1.52 9.12 8.57
C ALA A 4 2.84 9.88 8.26
N ALA A 5 3.76 9.91 9.22
CA ALA A 5 5.06 10.57 9.01
C ALA A 5 5.95 9.78 8.04
N GLY A 6 5.95 8.45 8.14
CA GLY A 6 6.75 7.58 7.27
C GLY A 6 6.25 7.56 5.83
N GLU A 7 4.93 7.56 5.63
CA GLU A 7 4.30 7.64 4.32
C GLU A 7 4.66 8.94 3.58
N LEU A 8 4.63 10.07 4.29
CA LEU A 8 5.06 11.35 3.73
C LEU A 8 6.52 11.30 3.27
N ILE A 9 7.43 10.84 4.13
CA ILE A 9 8.87 10.73 3.79
C ILE A 9 9.08 9.80 2.58
N ALA A 10 8.39 8.66 2.54
CA ALA A 10 8.50 7.72 1.43
C ALA A 10 8.06 8.33 0.10
N ARG A 11 6.97 9.12 0.10
CA ARG A 11 6.48 9.82 -1.10
C ARG A 11 7.44 10.90 -1.56
N GLU A 12 8.01 11.69 -0.65
CA GLU A 12 9.04 12.68 -0.98
C GLU A 12 10.31 12.01 -1.56
N ALA A 13 10.60 10.77 -1.16
CA ALA A 13 11.66 9.95 -1.74
C ALA A 13 11.28 9.26 -3.08
N GLY A 14 10.08 9.50 -3.61
CA GLY A 14 9.61 8.95 -4.89
C GLY A 14 9.01 7.54 -4.81
N ALA A 15 8.65 7.06 -3.61
CA ALA A 15 7.96 5.79 -3.44
C ALA A 15 6.47 5.90 -3.82
N ILE A 16 5.91 4.77 -4.27
CA ILE A 16 4.47 4.58 -4.41
C ILE A 16 3.95 4.02 -3.08
N VAL A 17 2.80 4.53 -2.66
CA VAL A 17 2.12 4.21 -1.40
C VAL A 17 0.69 3.82 -1.75
N THR A 18 0.25 2.64 -1.33
CA THR A 18 -1.07 2.10 -1.69
C THR A 18 -1.59 1.10 -0.66
N ASN A 19 -2.89 0.78 -0.68
CA ASN A 19 -3.45 -0.35 0.06
C ASN A 19 -3.26 -1.69 -0.70
N PHE A 20 -3.77 -2.79 -0.18
CA PHE A 20 -3.61 -4.12 -0.79
C PHE A 20 -4.34 -4.33 -2.12
N VAL A 21 -5.27 -3.43 -2.46
CA VAL A 21 -5.98 -3.47 -3.76
C VAL A 21 -5.42 -2.48 -4.77
N GLY A 22 -4.35 -1.74 -4.45
CA GLY A 22 -3.78 -0.74 -5.35
C GLY A 22 -4.46 0.65 -5.26
N GLY A 23 -5.33 0.86 -4.28
CA GLY A 23 -6.03 2.12 -4.00
C GLY A 23 -5.25 3.10 -3.11
N THR A 24 -5.82 4.29 -2.93
CA THR A 24 -5.23 5.42 -2.17
C THR A 24 -5.87 5.66 -0.81
N ASP A 25 -6.77 4.78 -0.40
CA ASP A 25 -7.56 4.82 0.83
C ASP A 25 -6.90 4.05 1.99
N TYR A 26 -5.60 3.77 1.88
CA TYR A 26 -4.74 3.12 2.89
C TYR A 26 -4.78 3.78 4.28
N LEU A 27 -5.06 5.08 4.36
CA LEU A 27 -5.25 5.79 5.64
C LEU A 27 -6.54 5.37 6.36
N LYS A 28 -7.54 4.87 5.64
CA LYS A 28 -8.82 4.40 6.17
C LYS A 28 -8.80 2.91 6.42
N THR A 29 -8.26 2.14 5.48
CA THR A 29 -8.22 0.67 5.53
C THR A 29 -7.15 0.15 6.49
N GLY A 30 -6.12 0.95 6.80
CA GLY A 30 -5.08 0.64 7.77
C GLY A 30 -4.00 -0.32 7.26
N ASN A 31 -4.13 -0.82 6.04
CA ASN A 31 -3.14 -1.63 5.32
C ASN A 31 -2.42 -0.81 4.25
N LEU A 32 -1.14 -1.10 4.08
CA LEU A 32 -0.22 -0.29 3.32
C LEU A 32 0.85 -1.16 2.65
N VAL A 33 1.16 -0.86 1.39
CA VAL A 33 2.33 -1.32 0.65
C VAL A 33 3.08 -0.09 0.16
N VAL A 34 4.38 -0.02 0.43
CA VAL A 34 5.27 1.08 0.04
C VAL A 34 6.52 0.57 -0.64
N GLY A 35 6.92 1.23 -1.72
CA GLY A 35 8.20 0.96 -2.38
C GLY A 35 8.31 1.63 -3.75
N ASN A 36 9.33 1.26 -4.53
CA ASN A 36 9.36 1.68 -5.93
C ASN A 36 8.23 0.98 -6.72
N GLY A 37 7.84 1.56 -7.86
CA GLY A 37 6.69 1.04 -8.61
C GLY A 37 6.82 -0.40 -9.10
N ARG A 38 8.04 -0.89 -9.37
CA ARG A 38 8.26 -2.29 -9.74
C ARG A 38 7.97 -3.23 -8.56
N VAL A 39 8.53 -2.94 -7.39
CA VAL A 39 8.36 -3.77 -6.19
C VAL A 39 6.91 -3.75 -5.72
N VAL A 40 6.27 -2.58 -5.69
CA VAL A 40 4.85 -2.47 -5.32
C VAL A 40 3.98 -3.32 -6.23
N LYS A 41 4.20 -3.27 -7.55
CA LYS A 41 3.46 -4.09 -8.51
C LYS A 41 3.62 -5.59 -8.23
N GLU A 42 4.85 -6.06 -8.01
CA GLU A 42 5.10 -7.48 -7.74
C GLU A 42 4.46 -7.93 -6.41
N ILE A 43 4.52 -7.09 -5.38
CA ILE A 43 3.86 -7.36 -4.09
C ILE A 43 2.34 -7.50 -4.29
N LEU A 44 1.71 -6.53 -4.97
CA LEU A 44 0.26 -6.55 -5.21
C LEU A 44 -0.15 -7.81 -5.98
N ASN A 45 0.56 -8.15 -7.05
CA ASN A 45 0.31 -9.38 -7.82
C ASN A 45 0.42 -10.64 -6.96
N SER A 46 1.32 -10.65 -5.98
CA SER A 46 1.50 -11.80 -5.08
C SER A 46 0.43 -11.92 -4.02
N ILE A 47 -0.06 -10.80 -3.45
CA ILE A 47 -0.97 -10.83 -2.30
C ILE A 47 -2.44 -10.83 -2.71
N GLN A 48 -2.80 -10.15 -3.80
CA GLN A 48 -4.19 -10.00 -4.25
C GLN A 48 -4.97 -11.31 -4.40
N PRO A 49 -4.37 -12.41 -4.92
CA PRO A 49 -5.06 -13.71 -5.01
C PRO A 49 -5.43 -14.32 -3.65
N THR A 50 -4.77 -13.89 -2.57
CA THR A 50 -4.94 -14.44 -1.21
C THR A 50 -5.74 -13.54 -0.28
N LEU A 51 -6.18 -12.36 -0.75
CA LEU A 51 -6.92 -11.42 0.09
C LEU A 51 -8.31 -11.96 0.42
N THR A 52 -8.67 -11.87 1.70
CA THR A 52 -10.05 -12.03 2.16
C THR A 52 -10.89 -10.81 1.74
N GLU A 53 -12.21 -10.97 1.71
CA GLU A 53 -13.12 -9.86 1.36
C GLU A 53 -12.97 -8.65 2.30
N GLU A 54 -12.66 -8.89 3.57
CA GLU A 54 -12.39 -7.84 4.57
C GLU A 54 -11.18 -6.96 4.22
N LEU A 55 -10.16 -7.53 3.56
CA LEU A 55 -8.94 -6.82 3.16
C LEU A 55 -9.06 -6.13 1.79
N LYS A 56 -10.19 -6.32 1.10
CA LYS A 56 -10.51 -5.67 -0.18
C LYS A 56 -11.44 -4.46 -0.04
N ALA A 57 -12.10 -4.33 1.12
CA ALA A 57 -13.06 -3.29 1.46
C ALA A 57 -12.36 -1.99 1.91
#